data_AF-A0A949V207-F1
#
_entry.id   AF-A0A949V207-F1
#
_cell.length_a   1.000
_cell.length_b   1.000
_cell.length_c   1.000
_cell.angle_alpha   90.00
_cell.angle_beta   90.00
_cell.angle_gamma   90.00
#
_symmetry.space_group_name_H-M   'P 1'
#
loop_
_entity.id
_entity.type
_entity.pdbx_description
1 polymer ?
#
loop_
_entity_poly.entity_id
_entity_poly.type
_entity_poly.pdbx_seq_one_letter_code
_entity_poly.pdbx_strand_id
1 'polypeptide(L)'
;MATISLRLALLLIGGLFYSCLHAQENMQFTGTLIEPPPCTINQGKMIDVSFGEHVAIAKVDGAHYQQTIDYQLTCNANAAKTGLTLTLRGTASAFDAAAVQTTKPGLGIRLILGERPFTLNTPFTVDMARLPALFAVPVSEKGATLTEGQFDATATLLAEYR
;
A
#
# COMPACT_ATOMS: atom_id res chain seq x y z
N MET A 1 8.08 37.89 -94.75
CA MET A 1 9.23 37.19 -95.35
C MET A 1 10.05 36.57 -94.24
N ALA A 2 10.57 35.37 -94.48
CA ALA A 2 11.55 34.61 -93.68
C ALA A 2 11.05 33.87 -92.42
N THR A 3 10.67 32.63 -92.66
CA THR A 3 10.73 31.43 -91.82
C THR A 3 12.11 31.22 -91.17
N ILE A 4 12.18 30.87 -89.88
CA ILE A 4 13.28 30.10 -89.22
C ILE A 4 12.61 29.25 -88.12
N SER A 5 12.33 27.98 -88.39
CA SER A 5 13.13 26.81 -87.99
C SER A 5 12.72 26.22 -86.64
N LEU A 6 11.65 25.44 -86.70
CA LEU A 6 11.35 24.32 -85.81
C LEU A 6 12.55 23.36 -85.78
N ARG A 7 13.27 23.21 -84.67
CA ARG A 7 13.79 21.93 -84.11
C ARG A 7 14.40 22.16 -82.71
N LEU A 8 14.13 21.21 -81.82
CA LEU A 8 14.76 20.97 -80.51
C LEU A 8 14.28 21.83 -79.31
N ALA A 9 12.98 21.78 -79.05
CA ALA A 9 12.46 21.87 -77.68
C ALA A 9 12.72 20.53 -76.97
N LEU A 10 13.94 20.28 -76.49
CA LEU A 10 14.26 19.11 -75.68
C LEU A 10 15.46 19.39 -74.75
N LEU A 11 15.25 20.21 -73.72
CA LEU A 11 16.05 20.29 -72.49
C LEU A 11 15.35 21.32 -71.59
N LEU A 12 15.18 21.01 -70.30
CA LEU A 12 14.24 21.61 -69.31
C LEU A 12 12.86 20.93 -69.41
N ILE A 13 12.55 19.86 -68.67
CA ILE A 13 12.40 19.83 -67.21
C ILE A 13 12.83 18.43 -66.76
N GLY A 14 14.14 18.27 -66.57
CA GLY A 14 14.68 17.16 -65.81
C GLY A 14 14.62 17.52 -64.33
N GLY A 15 13.99 16.66 -63.54
CA GLY A 15 14.01 16.75 -62.09
C GLY A 15 12.75 17.39 -61.50
N LEU A 16 12.35 16.85 -60.35
CA LEU A 16 11.28 17.31 -59.47
C LEU A 16 9.88 16.74 -59.69
N PHE A 17 9.78 15.43 -59.90
CA PHE A 17 8.83 14.67 -59.07
C PHE A 17 9.64 13.83 -58.10
N TYR A 18 10.21 14.53 -57.12
CA TYR A 18 10.76 13.93 -55.92
C TYR A 18 9.66 13.06 -55.30
N SER A 19 9.95 11.77 -55.19
CA SER A 19 9.19 10.80 -54.44
C SER A 19 8.84 11.35 -53.06
N CYS A 20 7.57 11.22 -52.68
CA CYS A 20 7.10 11.42 -51.32
C CYS A 20 7.89 10.50 -50.38
N LEU A 21 8.70 11.08 -49.50
CA LEU A 21 9.17 10.39 -48.31
C LEU A 21 9.37 11.43 -47.21
N HIS A 22 8.25 11.91 -46.65
CA HIS A 22 8.30 12.51 -45.33
C HIS A 22 8.51 11.36 -44.34
N ALA A 23 9.77 11.04 -44.03
CA ALA A 23 10.09 10.35 -42.79
C ALA A 23 9.76 11.33 -41.66
N GLN A 24 8.56 11.20 -41.08
CA GLN A 24 8.18 11.99 -39.93
C GLN A 24 9.06 11.52 -38.77
N GLU A 25 9.90 12.41 -38.25
CA GLU A 25 10.84 12.05 -37.20
C GLU A 25 10.12 11.42 -36.01
N ASN A 26 10.66 10.27 -35.67
CA ASN A 26 10.15 9.29 -34.74
C ASN A 26 9.99 9.93 -33.37
N MET A 27 8.81 9.72 -32.77
CA MET A 27 8.48 10.17 -31.42
C MET A 27 9.61 9.88 -30.43
N GLN A 28 10.10 10.91 -29.74
CA GLN A 28 11.10 10.78 -28.68
C GLN A 28 10.47 11.09 -27.33
N PHE A 29 10.48 10.10 -26.44
CA PHE A 29 10.04 10.25 -25.05
C PHE A 29 11.27 10.40 -24.16
N THR A 30 11.32 11.46 -23.38
CA THR A 30 12.32 11.67 -22.34
C THR A 30 11.63 11.83 -21.00
N GLY A 31 12.27 11.36 -19.94
CA GLY A 31 11.73 11.43 -18.58
C GLY A 31 12.79 11.05 -17.56
N THR A 32 12.50 11.34 -16.30
CA THR A 32 13.34 10.98 -15.16
C THR A 32 12.53 10.11 -14.23
N LEU A 33 13.09 8.96 -13.84
CA LEU A 33 12.48 8.08 -12.86
C LEU A 33 13.02 8.46 -11.48
N ILE A 34 12.13 8.87 -10.57
CA ILE A 34 12.48 9.17 -9.18
C ILE A 34 11.79 8.13 -8.32
N GLU A 35 12.58 7.29 -7.65
CA GLU A 35 12.06 6.31 -6.70
C GLU A 35 11.76 7.01 -5.37
N PRO A 36 10.50 6.98 -4.88
CA PRO A 36 10.21 7.49 -3.56
C PRO A 36 10.97 6.64 -2.55
N PRO A 37 11.58 7.27 -1.55
CA PRO A 37 12.41 6.57 -0.61
C PRO A 37 11.65 5.50 0.21
N PRO A 38 12.18 4.28 0.34
CA PRO A 38 11.49 3.22 1.07
C PRO A 38 11.62 3.36 2.59
N CYS A 39 10.56 3.02 3.30
CA CYS A 39 10.54 2.62 4.70
C CYS A 39 10.42 1.10 4.80
N THR A 40 10.99 0.58 5.88
CA THR A 40 10.85 -0.81 6.29
C THR A 40 10.14 -0.88 7.62
N ILE A 41 9.14 -1.75 7.69
CA ILE A 41 8.44 -2.10 8.94
C ILE A 41 9.14 -3.32 9.52
N ASN A 42 9.54 -3.22 10.79
CA ASN A 42 10.16 -4.28 11.57
C ASN A 42 11.32 -5.00 10.84
N GLN A 43 12.15 -4.24 10.10
CA GLN A 43 13.24 -4.80 9.28
C GLN A 43 12.79 -5.87 8.27
N GLY A 44 11.53 -5.85 7.84
CA GLY A 44 10.92 -6.86 6.98
C GLY A 44 10.58 -8.18 7.68
N LYS A 45 10.72 -8.27 9.00
CA LYS A 45 10.40 -9.45 9.79
C LYS A 45 8.95 -9.41 10.27
N MET A 46 8.39 -10.60 10.49
CA MET A 46 7.07 -10.74 11.11
C MET A 46 7.08 -10.14 12.53
N ILE A 47 6.01 -9.43 12.88
CA ILE A 47 5.76 -8.99 14.24
C ILE A 47 4.86 -10.06 14.87
N ASP A 48 5.38 -10.76 15.87
CA ASP A 48 4.63 -11.77 16.60
C ASP A 48 4.04 -11.17 17.88
N VAL A 49 2.77 -11.45 18.15
CA VAL A 49 2.03 -10.94 19.30
C VAL A 49 1.42 -12.13 20.02
N SER A 50 2.06 -12.56 21.10
CA SER A 50 1.61 -13.68 21.91
C SER A 50 0.69 -13.24 23.04
N PHE A 51 -0.48 -13.89 23.16
CA PHE A 51 -1.39 -13.75 24.30
C PHE A 51 -1.09 -14.76 25.42
N GLY A 52 -0.02 -15.54 25.30
CA GLY A 52 0.35 -16.62 26.21
C GLY A 52 -0.49 -17.89 26.04
N GLU A 53 -0.24 -18.87 26.91
CA GLU A 53 -0.85 -20.21 26.80
C GLU A 53 -2.26 -20.31 27.42
N HIS A 54 -2.64 -19.34 28.27
CA HIS A 54 -3.85 -19.41 29.09
C HIS A 54 -4.73 -18.16 28.94
N VAL A 55 -5.45 -18.07 27.83
CA VAL A 55 -6.49 -17.05 27.62
C VAL A 55 -7.83 -17.60 28.12
N ALA A 56 -8.23 -17.22 29.33
CA ALA A 56 -9.53 -17.63 29.86
C ALA A 56 -10.67 -16.98 29.06
N ILE A 57 -11.59 -17.80 28.53
CA ILE A 57 -12.76 -17.37 27.73
C ILE A 57 -13.55 -16.25 28.45
N ALA A 58 -13.76 -16.38 29.76
CA ALA A 58 -14.49 -15.40 30.57
C ALA A 58 -13.80 -14.02 30.66
N LYS A 59 -12.54 -13.91 30.25
CA LYS A 59 -11.73 -12.68 30.21
C LYS A 59 -11.47 -12.20 28.77
N VAL A 60 -12.10 -12.78 27.75
CA VAL A 60 -12.05 -12.28 26.37
C VAL A 60 -13.09 -11.18 26.20
N ASP A 61 -12.83 -10.02 26.80
CA ASP A 61 -13.77 -8.90 26.93
C ASP A 61 -13.31 -7.63 26.19
N GLY A 62 -12.15 -7.68 25.53
CA GLY A 62 -11.54 -6.53 24.87
C GLY A 62 -10.80 -5.58 25.83
N ALA A 63 -10.55 -6.00 27.07
CA ALA A 63 -9.74 -5.27 28.04
C ALA A 63 -8.58 -6.11 28.62
N HIS A 64 -8.81 -7.38 28.94
CA HIS A 64 -7.76 -8.25 29.45
C HIS A 64 -6.81 -8.75 28.35
N TYR A 65 -5.59 -9.11 28.75
CA TYR A 65 -4.54 -9.63 27.88
C TYR A 65 -4.09 -8.68 26.77
N GLN A 66 -4.34 -7.38 26.92
CA GLN A 66 -3.84 -6.39 25.97
C GLN A 66 -2.32 -6.51 25.83
N GLN A 67 -1.86 -6.65 24.59
CA GLN A 67 -0.45 -6.70 24.22
C GLN A 67 -0.07 -5.46 23.43
N THR A 68 1.16 -4.99 23.63
CA THR A 68 1.76 -3.96 22.78
C THR A 68 2.23 -4.60 21.49
N ILE A 69 1.89 -4.00 20.36
CA ILE A 69 2.46 -4.36 19.06
C ILE A 69 3.71 -3.51 18.87
N ASP A 70 4.88 -4.07 19.16
CA ASP A 70 6.16 -3.38 19.03
C ASP A 70 6.62 -3.35 17.57
N TYR A 71 6.00 -2.48 16.78
CA TYR A 71 6.38 -2.25 15.39
C TYR A 71 7.48 -1.19 15.31
N GLN A 72 8.53 -1.49 14.56
CA GLN A 72 9.59 -0.53 14.26
C GLN A 72 9.41 0.01 12.85
N LEU A 73 9.59 1.31 12.67
CA LEU A 73 9.52 1.94 11.37
C LEU A 73 10.85 2.62 11.05
N THR A 74 11.57 2.10 10.06
CA THR A 74 12.84 2.66 9.62
C THR A 74 12.67 3.23 8.21
N CYS A 75 12.72 4.54 8.10
CA CYS A 75 12.60 5.28 6.84
C CYS A 75 13.89 6.03 6.53
N ASN A 76 14.20 6.25 5.26
CA ASN A 76 15.28 7.17 4.93
C ASN A 76 14.90 8.63 5.25
N ALA A 77 15.91 9.51 5.33
CA ALA A 77 15.73 10.91 5.76
C ALA A 77 14.82 11.77 4.85
N ASN A 78 14.57 11.34 3.60
CA ASN A 78 13.70 12.04 2.66
C ASN A 78 12.24 11.55 2.75
N ALA A 79 12.02 10.26 3.05
CA ALA A 79 10.69 9.67 3.25
C ALA A 79 9.94 10.26 4.44
N ALA A 80 10.67 10.61 5.50
CA ALA A 80 10.08 11.23 6.69
C ALA A 80 9.43 12.61 6.39
N LYS A 81 9.76 13.24 5.24
CA LYS A 81 9.25 14.57 4.86
C LYS A 81 8.04 14.52 3.92
N THR A 82 7.77 13.40 3.26
CA THR A 82 6.73 13.27 2.23
C THR A 82 5.35 12.90 2.77
N GLY A 83 5.21 12.70 4.08
CA GLY A 83 3.95 12.28 4.68
C GLY A 83 3.72 10.78 4.48
N LEU A 84 3.65 10.05 5.59
CA LEU A 84 3.49 8.61 5.61
C LEU A 84 2.12 8.26 6.16
N THR A 85 1.42 7.35 5.50
CA THR A 85 0.22 6.71 6.06
C THR A 85 0.50 5.25 6.35
N LEU A 86 0.03 4.78 7.50
CA LEU A 86 -0.02 3.38 7.83
C LEU A 86 -1.45 2.88 7.74
N THR A 87 -1.63 1.68 7.21
CA THR A 87 -2.92 1.00 7.11
C THR A 87 -2.73 -0.42 7.63
N LEU A 88 -3.49 -0.84 8.65
CA LEU A 88 -3.51 -2.25 9.03
C LEU A 88 -4.59 -2.97 8.22
N ARG A 89 -4.15 -3.82 7.29
CA ARG A 89 -5.01 -4.57 6.38
C ARG A 89 -5.26 -5.97 6.91
N GLY A 90 -6.51 -6.39 6.88
CA GLY A 90 -6.90 -7.72 7.34
C GLY A 90 -8.39 -7.95 7.17
N THR A 91 -8.81 -9.19 7.39
CA THR A 91 -10.22 -9.53 7.43
C THR A 91 -10.79 -9.12 8.78
N ALA A 92 -11.73 -8.18 8.76
CA ALA A 92 -12.43 -7.78 9.97
C ALA A 92 -13.38 -8.89 10.43
N SER A 93 -13.54 -9.03 11.74
CA SER A 93 -14.57 -9.88 12.33
C SER A 93 -15.96 -9.34 11.97
N ALA A 94 -16.96 -10.24 11.91
CA ALA A 94 -18.33 -9.85 11.56
C ALA A 94 -18.99 -8.91 12.59
N PHE A 95 -18.50 -8.89 13.83
CA PHE A 95 -19.10 -8.19 14.96
C PHE A 95 -18.32 -6.93 15.38
N ASP A 96 -17.08 -6.77 14.91
CA ASP A 96 -16.22 -5.63 15.24
C ASP A 96 -15.25 -5.32 14.09
N ALA A 97 -15.42 -4.16 13.48
CA ALA A 97 -14.61 -3.67 12.36
C ALA A 97 -13.16 -3.31 12.76
N ALA A 98 -12.88 -3.15 14.05
CA ALA A 98 -11.53 -2.96 14.58
C ALA A 98 -10.86 -4.28 15.00
N ALA A 99 -11.56 -5.41 14.91
CA ALA A 99 -11.02 -6.71 15.29
C ALA A 99 -10.69 -7.58 14.08
N VAL A 100 -9.47 -8.12 14.06
CA VAL A 100 -9.05 -9.11 13.05
C VAL A 100 -9.78 -10.41 13.34
N GLN A 101 -10.36 -11.02 12.31
CA GLN A 101 -10.97 -12.34 12.40
C GLN A 101 -9.91 -13.38 12.78
N THR A 102 -10.20 -14.19 13.80
CA THR A 102 -9.36 -15.34 14.15
C THR A 102 -9.84 -16.63 13.47
N THR A 103 -9.04 -17.68 13.58
CA THR A 103 -9.44 -19.06 13.22
C THR A 103 -10.58 -19.62 14.09
N LYS A 104 -10.95 -18.94 15.20
CA LYS A 104 -12.04 -19.32 16.10
C LYS A 104 -13.27 -18.41 15.90
N PRO A 105 -14.43 -18.95 15.49
CA PRO A 105 -15.66 -18.17 15.37
C PRO A 105 -16.04 -17.46 16.68
N GLY A 106 -16.55 -16.23 16.56
CA GLY A 106 -16.91 -15.39 17.71
C GLY A 106 -15.73 -14.77 18.45
N LEU A 107 -14.47 -15.11 18.12
CA LEU A 107 -13.27 -14.52 18.67
C LEU A 107 -12.58 -13.61 17.63
N GLY A 108 -12.28 -12.38 18.03
CA GLY A 108 -11.52 -11.42 17.24
C GLY A 108 -10.37 -10.83 18.05
N ILE A 109 -9.37 -10.27 17.35
CA ILE A 109 -8.28 -9.51 17.97
C ILE A 109 -8.48 -8.03 17.65
N ARG A 110 -9.02 -7.28 18.61
CA ARG A 110 -9.25 -5.84 18.48
C ARG A 110 -7.93 -5.10 18.51
N LEU A 111 -7.79 -4.16 17.60
CA LEU A 111 -6.64 -3.28 17.50
C LEU A 111 -6.98 -1.94 18.11
N ILE A 112 -6.02 -1.36 18.83
CA ILE A 112 -6.17 -0.08 19.50
C ILE A 112 -5.00 0.80 19.08
N LEU A 113 -5.30 1.96 18.51
CA LEU A 113 -4.31 2.97 18.17
C LEU A 113 -4.40 4.10 19.20
N GLY A 114 -3.34 4.27 19.99
CA GLY A 114 -3.37 5.09 21.20
C GLY A 114 -4.37 4.52 22.21
N GLU A 115 -5.54 5.16 22.33
CA GLU A 115 -6.59 4.78 23.29
C GLU A 115 -7.90 4.37 22.61
N ARG A 116 -7.95 4.34 21.28
CA ARG A 116 -9.19 4.12 20.52
C ARG A 116 -9.12 2.86 19.67
N PRO A 117 -10.22 2.10 19.57
CA PRO A 117 -10.32 1.02 18.59
C PRO A 117 -9.96 1.53 17.19
N PHE A 118 -9.09 0.80 16.50
CA PHE A 118 -8.60 1.16 15.18
C PHE A 118 -9.29 0.31 14.11
N THR A 119 -10.21 0.93 13.38
CA THR A 119 -10.94 0.27 12.31
C THR A 119 -9.98 -0.25 11.25
N LEU A 120 -10.06 -1.55 10.97
CA LEU A 120 -9.23 -2.20 9.96
C LEU A 120 -9.45 -1.59 8.58
N ASN A 121 -8.40 -1.67 7.76
CA ASN A 121 -8.41 -1.20 6.37
C ASN A 121 -8.64 0.32 6.23
N THR A 122 -8.50 1.09 7.31
CA THR A 122 -8.51 2.56 7.28
C THR A 122 -7.09 3.10 7.45
N PRO A 123 -6.68 4.13 6.68
CA PRO A 123 -5.34 4.70 6.82
C PRO A 123 -5.28 5.68 8.01
N PHE A 124 -4.14 5.71 8.71
CA PHE A 124 -3.79 6.76 9.66
C PHE A 124 -2.47 7.43 9.27
N THR A 125 -2.39 8.74 9.48
CA THR A 125 -1.17 9.50 9.18
C THR A 125 -0.19 9.35 10.34
N VAL A 126 1.08 9.14 10.03
CA VAL A 126 2.15 8.96 11.00
C VAL A 126 2.98 10.23 11.11
N ASP A 127 3.22 10.65 12.36
CA ASP A 127 4.30 11.56 12.71
C ASP A 127 5.54 10.75 13.10
N MET A 128 6.61 10.87 12.33
CA MET A 128 7.87 10.15 12.55
C MET A 128 8.57 10.55 13.84
N ALA A 129 8.29 11.73 14.39
CA ALA A 129 8.79 12.14 15.70
C ALA A 129 7.98 11.52 16.86
N ARG A 130 6.75 11.06 16.58
CA ARG A 130 5.79 10.59 17.58
C ARG A 130 4.94 9.46 17.02
N LEU A 131 5.57 8.29 16.88
CA LEU A 131 4.85 7.09 16.44
C LEU A 131 3.73 6.74 17.43
N PRO A 132 2.50 6.49 16.95
CA PRO A 132 1.41 6.11 17.83
C PRO A 132 1.61 4.70 18.38
N ALA A 133 1.28 4.50 19.65
CA ALA A 133 1.24 3.17 20.25
C ALA A 133 0.13 2.34 19.60
N LEU A 134 0.43 1.08 19.29
CA LEU A 134 -0.51 0.13 18.72
C LEU A 134 -0.63 -1.07 19.66
N PHE A 135 -1.85 -1.49 19.96
CA PHE A 135 -2.13 -2.61 20.84
C PHE A 135 -3.07 -3.61 20.19
N ALA A 136 -3.00 -4.85 20.66
CA ALA A 136 -3.90 -5.93 20.32
C ALA A 136 -4.56 -6.47 21.58
N VAL A 137 -5.87 -6.72 21.55
CA VAL A 137 -6.60 -7.29 22.68
C VAL A 137 -7.66 -8.29 22.20
N PRO A 138 -7.77 -9.49 22.82
CA PRO A 138 -8.80 -10.46 22.45
C PRO A 138 -10.19 -9.95 22.82
N VAL A 139 -11.15 -10.08 21.91
CA VAL A 139 -12.55 -9.69 22.14
C VAL A 139 -13.51 -10.75 21.61
N SER A 140 -14.58 -10.99 22.36
CA SER A 140 -15.64 -11.91 22.00
C SER A 140 -16.85 -11.20 21.39
N GLU A 141 -17.51 -11.89 20.46
CA GLU A 141 -18.83 -11.49 19.97
C GLU A 141 -19.85 -11.60 21.11
N LYS A 142 -20.69 -10.58 21.26
CA LYS A 142 -21.68 -10.54 22.34
C LYS A 142 -22.67 -11.70 22.19
N GLY A 143 -22.72 -12.57 23.20
CA GLY A 143 -23.62 -13.74 23.23
C GLY A 143 -23.08 -14.97 22.51
N ALA A 144 -21.87 -14.90 21.93
CA ALA A 144 -21.22 -16.08 21.38
C ALA A 144 -20.70 -16.99 22.50
N THR A 145 -20.75 -18.30 22.23
CA THR A 145 -20.07 -19.30 23.07
C THR A 145 -18.74 -19.62 22.40
N LEU A 146 -17.63 -19.17 22.99
CA LEU A 146 -16.30 -19.50 22.50
C LEU A 146 -15.97 -20.96 22.80
N THR A 147 -15.20 -21.58 21.90
CA THR A 147 -14.71 -22.95 22.07
C THR A 147 -13.25 -22.93 22.46
N GLU A 148 -12.85 -23.87 23.33
CA GLU A 148 -11.46 -24.04 23.72
C GLU A 148 -10.56 -24.45 22.55
N GLY A 149 -9.26 -24.17 22.68
CA GLY A 149 -8.23 -24.52 21.72
C GLY A 149 -7.44 -23.33 21.22
N GLN A 150 -6.43 -23.61 20.39
CA GLN A 150 -5.58 -22.58 19.78
C GLN A 150 -6.37 -21.70 18.80
N PHE A 151 -5.95 -20.45 18.70
CA PHE A 151 -6.46 -19.49 17.73
C PHE A 151 -5.30 -18.70 17.13
N ASP A 152 -5.47 -18.28 15.88
CA ASP A 152 -4.52 -17.46 15.15
C ASP A 152 -5.27 -16.35 14.42
N ALA A 153 -4.59 -15.22 14.21
CA ALA A 153 -5.07 -14.11 13.38
C ALA A 153 -3.89 -13.45 12.67
N THR A 154 -4.12 -13.01 11.43
CA THR A 154 -3.08 -12.40 10.61
C THR A 154 -3.60 -11.08 10.04
N ALA A 155 -2.76 -10.05 10.12
CA ALA A 155 -2.96 -8.77 9.48
C ALA A 155 -1.64 -8.23 8.94
N THR A 156 -1.72 -7.32 7.98
CA THR A 156 -0.58 -6.68 7.33
C THR A 156 -0.53 -5.21 7.71
N LEU A 157 0.55 -4.76 8.35
CA LEU A 157 0.82 -3.33 8.49
C LEU A 157 1.45 -2.82 7.20
N LEU A 158 0.71 -2.00 6.46
CA LEU A 158 1.13 -1.41 5.18
C LEU A 158 1.56 0.04 5.39
N ALA A 159 2.71 0.42 4.83
CA ALA A 159 3.18 1.79 4.75
C ALA A 159 3.01 2.34 3.32
N GLU A 160 2.35 3.48 3.19
CA GLU A 160 2.08 4.15 1.93
C GLU A 160 2.60 5.60 1.98
N TYR A 161 3.32 6.00 0.92
CA TYR A 161 3.86 7.35 0.73
C TYR A 161 2.90 8.19 -0.09
N ARG A 162 2.85 9.48 0.20
CA ARG A 162 2.14 10.46 -0.62
C ARG A 162 3.08 11.31 -1.45
#